data_AF-A0A1I1F6E3-F1
#
_entry.id   AF-A0A1I1F6E3-F1
#
_cell.length_a   1.000
_cell.length_b   1.000
_cell.length_c   1.000
_cell.angle_alpha   90.00
_cell.angle_beta   90.00
_cell.angle_gamma   90.00
#
_symmetry.space_group_name_H-M   'P 1'
#
loop_
_entity.id
_entity.type
_entity.pdbx_description
1 polymer ?
#
loop_
_entity_poly.entity_id
_entity_poly.type
_entity_poly.pdbx_seq_one_letter_code
_entity_poly.pdbx_strand_id
1 'polypeptide(L)'
;MEYDLKPKENTLWYRDDHVDSFCRKNDRLRFSNYPIEPTKEDDQDYASYSNELLKVRERENFADGLHVKSQYTSIAHFWLIQQMINAKEWRFVTDEDHSLMNGMYRVFLKDFRLYNAHHFVCKMDKTKSRKQTYEEHKEAKKILKDWGDAKGIHSSLYGIARVNLTERLKTHRFCEEIILPDKRAMVWLNNPIQHPLPPIDKGDVTIDCRTDVSAFENDELADMILSVNDHATNSFIQQIRRRISILDRSLVTARGKGKSYIYANFNPKYAQYAITILRTYYNFCLPYKGSDTKMLTPAQRIGLTDKVFDLKDIIYMS
;
A
#
# COMPACT_ATOMS: atom_id res chain seq x y z
N MET A 1 21.70 -20.60 7.39
CA MET A 1 21.27 -21.99 7.56
C MET A 1 20.97 -22.51 6.16
N GLU A 2 22.00 -22.97 5.47
CA GLU A 2 21.84 -23.66 4.18
C GLU A 2 21.02 -24.92 4.45
N TYR A 3 19.76 -24.90 4.03
CA TYR A 3 19.01 -26.14 3.95
C TYR A 3 19.56 -26.90 2.75
N ASP A 4 20.27 -27.97 3.05
CA ASP A 4 20.77 -28.97 2.12
C ASP A 4 19.58 -29.71 1.45
N LEU A 5 18.89 -29.01 0.57
CA LEU A 5 17.73 -29.47 -0.18
C LEU A 5 18.21 -30.00 -1.52
N LYS A 6 18.80 -31.19 -1.51
CA LYS A 6 18.95 -32.01 -2.71
C LYS A 6 18.03 -33.22 -2.61
N PRO A 7 16.73 -33.08 -2.94
CA PRO A 7 15.75 -34.16 -2.82
C PRO A 7 16.14 -35.37 -3.66
N LYS A 8 16.75 -35.13 -4.83
CA LYS A 8 17.21 -36.19 -5.74
C LYS A 8 18.31 -37.06 -5.13
N GLU A 9 19.34 -36.45 -4.56
CA GLU A 9 20.42 -37.20 -3.91
C GLU A 9 19.88 -37.95 -2.69
N ASN A 10 19.10 -37.30 -1.82
CA ASN A 10 18.50 -37.98 -0.66
C ASN A 10 17.60 -39.16 -1.08
N THR A 11 16.76 -39.00 -2.10
CA THR A 11 15.87 -40.08 -2.56
C THR A 11 16.68 -41.24 -3.14
N LEU A 12 17.77 -40.98 -3.86
CA LEU A 12 18.69 -42.03 -4.33
C LEU A 12 19.33 -42.83 -3.18
N TRP A 13 19.73 -42.16 -2.10
CA TRP A 13 20.38 -42.81 -0.95
C TRP A 13 19.40 -43.57 -0.04
N TYR A 14 18.24 -42.98 0.25
CA TYR A 14 17.29 -43.50 1.23
C TYR A 14 16.11 -44.24 0.59
N ARG A 15 15.93 -44.17 -0.73
CA ARG A 15 14.76 -44.68 -1.45
C ARG A 15 13.45 -44.17 -0.85
N ASP A 16 13.46 -42.89 -0.45
CA ASP A 16 12.36 -42.22 0.25
C ASP A 16 11.03 -42.26 -0.53
N ASP A 17 11.06 -42.49 -1.84
CA ASP A 17 9.88 -42.59 -2.71
C ASP A 17 9.21 -43.97 -2.72
N HIS A 18 9.95 -45.03 -2.39
CA HIS A 18 9.48 -46.41 -2.32
C HIS A 18 9.11 -46.86 -0.90
N VAL A 19 9.12 -45.94 0.06
CA VAL A 19 8.76 -46.20 1.46
C VAL A 19 7.54 -45.38 1.86
N ASP A 20 6.83 -45.87 2.88
CA ASP A 20 5.69 -45.18 3.47
C ASP A 20 6.06 -43.78 3.96
N SER A 21 5.08 -42.86 3.94
CA SER A 21 5.28 -41.45 4.30
C SER A 21 5.99 -41.25 5.63
N PHE A 22 5.62 -42.02 6.67
CA PHE A 22 6.21 -41.91 8.01
C PHE A 22 7.70 -42.32 8.07
N CYS A 23 8.20 -43.05 7.08
CA CYS A 23 9.61 -43.44 6.97
C CYS A 23 10.46 -42.42 6.19
N ARG A 24 9.84 -41.46 5.50
CA ARG A 24 10.56 -40.53 4.61
C ARG A 24 11.27 -39.47 5.43
N LYS A 25 12.56 -39.28 5.17
CA LYS A 25 13.41 -38.29 5.86
C LYS A 25 12.82 -36.87 5.85
N ASN A 26 12.15 -36.51 4.76
CA ASN A 26 11.63 -35.16 4.52
C ASN A 26 10.10 -35.10 4.44
N ASP A 27 9.36 -36.07 5.00
CA ASP A 27 7.89 -36.16 4.86
C ASP A 27 7.14 -34.88 5.25
N ARG A 28 7.67 -34.13 6.22
CA ARG A 28 7.14 -32.81 6.65
C ARG A 28 7.10 -31.75 5.55
N LEU A 29 7.84 -31.94 4.46
CA LEU A 29 7.90 -31.01 3.34
C LEU A 29 6.85 -31.38 2.30
N ARG A 30 6.24 -30.36 1.68
CA ARG A 30 5.27 -30.55 0.57
C ARG A 30 5.83 -31.39 -0.58
N PHE A 31 7.16 -31.42 -0.74
CA PHE A 31 7.88 -32.27 -1.68
C PHE A 31 9.00 -32.95 -0.90
N SER A 32 8.71 -34.14 -0.38
CA SER A 32 9.59 -34.88 0.52
C SER A 32 10.63 -35.71 -0.23
N ASN A 33 10.36 -36.08 -1.47
CA ASN A 33 11.16 -36.98 -2.30
C ASN A 33 11.25 -36.49 -3.76
N TYR A 34 12.12 -37.14 -4.53
CA TYR A 34 12.24 -37.00 -5.98
C TYR A 34 11.85 -38.32 -6.64
N PRO A 35 10.80 -38.38 -7.47
CA PRO A 35 10.33 -39.65 -8.05
C PRO A 35 11.43 -40.38 -8.83
N ILE A 36 11.66 -41.65 -8.51
CA ILE A 36 12.51 -42.61 -9.24
C ILE A 36 11.60 -43.55 -10.03
N GLU A 37 12.13 -44.11 -11.11
CA GLU A 37 11.40 -45.07 -11.95
C GLU A 37 10.97 -46.30 -11.13
N PRO A 38 9.69 -46.73 -11.21
CA PRO A 38 9.16 -47.83 -10.43
C PRO A 38 9.88 -49.15 -10.77
N THR A 39 10.18 -49.91 -9.74
CA THR A 39 10.71 -51.27 -9.83
C THR A 39 9.58 -52.30 -9.95
N LYS A 40 9.93 -53.57 -10.15
CA LYS A 40 8.94 -54.65 -10.29
C LYS A 40 8.13 -54.93 -9.02
N GLU A 41 8.62 -54.49 -7.87
CA GLU A 41 8.00 -54.69 -6.55
C GLU A 41 7.12 -53.51 -6.14
N ASP A 42 7.06 -52.45 -6.96
CA ASP A 42 6.29 -51.24 -6.65
C ASP A 42 4.88 -51.33 -7.22
N ASP A 43 3.92 -50.81 -6.45
CA ASP A 43 2.51 -50.70 -6.86
C ASP A 43 2.26 -49.49 -7.80
N GLN A 44 3.24 -48.61 -7.98
CA GLN A 44 3.11 -47.40 -8.81
C GLN A 44 3.27 -47.74 -10.31
N ASP A 45 2.30 -47.34 -11.13
CA ASP A 45 2.42 -47.47 -12.58
C ASP A 45 3.31 -46.38 -13.21
N TYR A 46 3.85 -46.67 -14.40
CA TYR A 46 4.75 -45.76 -15.10
C TYR A 46 4.08 -44.41 -15.44
N ALA A 47 2.76 -44.40 -15.66
CA ALA A 47 2.00 -43.19 -15.96
C ALA A 47 1.92 -42.25 -14.75
N SER A 48 1.66 -42.80 -13.55
CA SER A 48 1.62 -42.06 -12.29
C SER A 48 3.01 -41.53 -11.93
N TYR A 49 4.05 -42.36 -12.05
CA TYR A 49 5.45 -41.94 -11.92
C TYR A 49 5.77 -40.77 -12.86
N SER A 50 5.44 -40.89 -14.14
CA SER A 50 5.71 -39.85 -15.15
C SER A 50 5.01 -38.53 -14.82
N ASN A 51 3.78 -38.59 -14.29
CA ASN A 51 3.03 -37.42 -13.86
C ASN A 51 3.64 -36.75 -12.62
N GLU A 52 4.09 -37.53 -11.63
CA GLU A 52 4.80 -37.00 -10.47
C GLU A 52 6.14 -36.37 -10.83
N LEU A 53 6.92 -37.02 -11.70
CA LEU A 53 8.17 -36.48 -12.20
C LEU A 53 7.95 -35.19 -13.00
N LEU A 54 6.88 -35.13 -13.79
CA LEU A 54 6.50 -33.92 -14.53
C LEU A 54 6.23 -32.75 -13.57
N LYS A 55 5.49 -32.95 -12.48
CA LYS A 55 5.24 -31.91 -11.46
C LYS A 55 6.52 -31.37 -10.83
N VAL A 56 7.51 -32.24 -10.61
CA VAL A 56 8.82 -31.82 -10.07
C VAL A 56 9.62 -31.02 -11.11
N ARG A 57 9.64 -31.46 -12.38
CA ARG A 57 10.31 -30.75 -13.48
C ARG A 57 9.66 -29.41 -13.80
N GLU A 58 8.34 -29.33 -13.81
CA GLU A 58 7.62 -28.07 -13.96
C GLU A 58 7.97 -27.08 -12.84
N ARG A 59 8.28 -27.59 -11.64
CA ARG A 59 8.73 -26.75 -10.53
C ARG A 59 10.12 -26.18 -10.72
N GLU A 60 11.06 -26.95 -11.29
CA GLU A 60 12.39 -26.43 -11.65
C GLU A 60 12.27 -25.25 -12.64
N ASN A 61 11.17 -25.18 -13.40
CA ASN A 61 10.86 -24.08 -14.31
C ASN A 61 10.13 -22.89 -13.64
N PHE A 62 9.67 -22.99 -12.40
CA PHE A 62 9.13 -21.82 -11.70
C PHE A 62 10.26 -20.85 -11.35
N ALA A 63 10.05 -19.56 -11.64
CA ALA A 63 11.02 -18.53 -11.29
C ALA A 63 11.17 -18.45 -9.76
N ASP A 64 12.42 -18.46 -9.29
CA ASP A 64 12.74 -18.25 -7.88
C ASP A 64 12.10 -16.97 -7.33
N GLY A 65 11.40 -17.13 -6.21
CA GLY A 65 10.78 -16.04 -5.46
C GLY A 65 10.00 -16.57 -4.26
N LEU A 66 10.27 -16.02 -3.07
CA LEU A 66 9.46 -16.28 -1.88
C LEU A 66 8.23 -15.37 -1.92
N HIS A 67 7.03 -15.93 -1.84
CA HIS A 67 5.82 -15.13 -1.62
C HIS A 67 5.82 -14.62 -0.17
N VAL A 68 6.45 -13.46 0.06
CA VAL A 68 6.43 -12.78 1.35
C VAL A 68 5.03 -12.22 1.58
N LYS A 69 4.39 -12.54 2.72
CA LYS A 69 3.09 -11.94 3.08
C LYS A 69 3.21 -10.41 3.07
N SER A 70 2.23 -9.71 2.49
CA SER A 70 2.21 -8.25 2.34
C SER A 70 2.50 -7.48 3.64
N GLN A 71 2.10 -8.04 4.78
CA GLN A 71 2.37 -7.50 6.11
C GLN A 71 3.87 -7.37 6.42
N TYR A 72 4.68 -8.39 6.10
CA TYR A 72 6.12 -8.33 6.35
C TYR A 72 6.80 -7.30 5.47
N THR A 73 6.39 -7.23 4.20
CA THR A 73 6.87 -6.21 3.27
C THR A 73 6.51 -4.81 3.78
N SER A 74 5.28 -4.61 4.24
CA SER A 74 4.83 -3.32 4.81
C SER A 74 5.63 -2.93 6.05
N ILE A 75 5.86 -3.86 6.99
CA ILE A 75 6.70 -3.63 8.18
C ILE A 75 8.12 -3.21 7.75
N ALA A 76 8.74 -3.95 6.83
CA ALA A 76 10.09 -3.65 6.36
C ALA A 76 10.17 -2.26 5.70
N HIS A 77 9.18 -1.90 4.88
CA HIS A 77 9.12 -0.57 4.26
C HIS A 77 8.95 0.55 5.30
N PHE A 78 8.04 0.40 6.25
CA PHE A 78 7.85 1.41 7.30
C PHE A 78 9.09 1.54 8.18
N TRP A 79 9.75 0.44 8.51
CA TRP A 79 10.99 0.46 9.28
C TRP A 79 12.11 1.23 8.57
N LEU A 80 12.27 1.00 7.27
CA LEU A 80 13.23 1.74 6.46
C LEU A 80 12.86 3.24 6.37
N ILE A 81 11.58 3.57 6.20
CA ILE A 81 11.10 4.96 6.18
C ILE A 81 11.43 5.67 7.49
N GLN A 82 11.19 5.04 8.64
CA GLN A 82 11.48 5.61 9.96
C GLN A 82 12.97 5.90 10.15
N GLN A 83 13.86 5.09 9.55
CA GLN A 83 15.31 5.28 9.62
C GLN A 83 15.83 6.35 8.66
N MET A 84 15.25 6.43 7.46
CA MET A 84 15.77 7.31 6.41
C MET A 84 15.24 8.74 6.52
N ILE A 85 14.03 8.93 7.02
CA ILE A 85 13.38 10.25 7.05
C ILE A 85 13.48 10.84 8.45
N ASN A 86 14.14 12.01 8.55
CA ASN A 86 14.21 12.78 9.78
C ASN A 86 12.97 13.68 9.92
N ALA A 87 11.85 13.09 10.35
CA ALA A 87 10.61 13.82 10.63
C ALA A 87 10.36 13.91 12.15
N LYS A 88 9.95 15.11 12.61
CA LYS A 88 9.54 15.32 14.01
C LYS A 88 8.16 14.73 14.28
N GLU A 89 7.28 14.82 13.29
CA GLU A 89 5.90 14.41 13.37
C GLU A 89 5.48 13.64 12.12
N TRP A 90 4.59 12.68 12.32
CA TRP A 90 4.08 11.80 11.28
C TRP A 90 2.57 11.97 11.15
N ARG A 91 2.11 12.10 9.90
CA ARG A 91 0.70 12.15 9.55
C ARG A 91 0.46 11.12 8.46
N PHE A 92 -0.09 9.98 8.85
CA PHE A 92 -0.35 8.88 7.95
C PHE A 92 -1.76 9.01 7.38
N VAL A 93 -1.88 8.87 6.06
CA VAL A 93 -3.16 8.80 5.37
C VAL A 93 -3.22 7.47 4.62
N THR A 94 -4.17 6.62 4.98
CA THR A 94 -4.38 5.33 4.29
C THR A 94 -5.86 5.11 3.97
N ASP A 95 -6.13 4.07 3.18
CA ASP A 95 -7.42 3.41 3.20
C ASP A 95 -7.46 2.37 4.34
N GLU A 96 -8.55 1.60 4.46
CA GLU A 96 -8.68 0.55 5.49
C GLU A 96 -7.90 -0.74 5.18
N ASP A 97 -6.67 -0.61 4.68
CA ASP A 97 -5.78 -1.75 4.47
C ASP A 97 -5.13 -2.20 5.79
N HIS A 98 -5.61 -3.33 6.32
CA HIS A 98 -5.08 -3.90 7.56
C HIS A 98 -3.59 -4.25 7.51
N SER A 99 -3.02 -4.54 6.34
CA SER A 99 -1.60 -4.90 6.23
C SER A 99 -0.70 -3.68 6.39
N LEU A 100 -1.06 -2.55 5.79
CA LEU A 100 -0.38 -1.27 5.98
C LEU A 100 -0.55 -0.78 7.42
N MET A 101 -1.78 -0.80 7.94
CA MET A 101 -2.07 -0.33 9.29
C MET A 101 -1.31 -1.10 10.35
N ASN A 102 -1.32 -2.44 10.29
CA ASN A 102 -0.58 -3.27 11.24
C ASN A 102 0.94 -3.03 11.15
N GLY A 103 1.46 -2.83 9.94
CA GLY A 103 2.88 -2.53 9.75
C GLY A 103 3.27 -1.19 10.36
N MET A 104 2.51 -0.15 10.05
CA MET A 104 2.69 1.21 10.54
C MET A 104 2.61 1.27 12.07
N TYR A 105 1.56 0.73 12.69
CA TYR A 105 1.40 0.78 14.14
C TYR A 105 2.50 0.03 14.90
N ARG A 106 3.05 -1.05 14.32
CA ARG A 106 4.16 -1.80 14.93
C ARG A 106 5.47 -1.03 14.89
N VAL A 107 5.78 -0.40 13.75
CA VAL A 107 7.03 0.34 13.56
C VAL A 107 7.02 1.67 14.32
N PHE A 108 5.93 2.43 14.21
CA PHE A 108 5.78 3.76 14.80
C PHE A 108 5.09 3.74 16.17
N LEU A 109 5.12 2.60 16.88
CA LEU A 109 4.44 2.43 18.17
C LEU A 109 4.82 3.52 19.18
N LYS A 110 6.10 3.89 19.24
CA LYS A 110 6.58 4.94 20.15
C LYS A 110 6.03 6.31 19.74
N ASP A 111 6.05 6.63 18.45
CA ASP A 111 5.57 7.91 17.92
C ASP A 111 4.07 8.11 18.18
N PHE A 112 3.26 7.06 17.99
CA PHE A 112 1.83 7.11 18.32
C PHE A 112 1.59 7.30 19.82
N ARG A 113 2.39 6.64 20.68
CA ARG A 113 2.26 6.78 22.15
C ARG A 113 2.69 8.15 22.66
N LEU A 114 3.59 8.82 21.95
CA LEU A 114 4.11 10.15 22.31
C LEU A 114 3.35 11.29 21.62
N TYR A 115 2.24 11.01 20.93
CA TYR A 115 1.47 12.00 20.15
C TYR A 115 2.28 12.69 19.03
N ASN A 116 3.33 12.01 18.54
CA ASN A 116 4.12 12.48 17.41
C ASN A 116 3.63 11.89 16.09
N ALA A 117 2.78 10.85 16.12
CA ALA A 117 2.20 10.24 14.94
C ALA A 117 0.67 10.17 15.04
N HIS A 118 -0.02 10.51 13.94
CA HIS A 118 -1.46 10.38 13.83
C HIS A 118 -1.87 9.71 12.52
N HIS A 119 -2.95 8.95 12.57
CA HIS A 119 -3.43 8.15 11.45
C HIS A 119 -4.85 8.55 11.06
N PHE A 120 -4.98 9.01 9.81
CA PHE A 120 -6.22 9.35 9.15
C PHE A 120 -6.58 8.30 8.11
N VAL A 121 -7.80 7.80 8.19
CA VAL A 121 -8.38 6.89 7.20
C VAL A 121 -9.28 7.69 6.28
N CYS A 122 -8.99 7.68 4.99
CA CYS A 122 -9.78 8.36 3.96
C CYS A 122 -10.60 7.34 3.18
N LYS A 123 -11.93 7.42 3.26
CA LYS A 123 -12.84 6.52 2.52
C LYS A 123 -13.64 7.29 1.48
N MET A 124 -13.80 6.66 0.33
CA MET A 124 -14.60 7.12 -0.79
C MET A 124 -15.38 5.95 -1.36
N ASP A 125 -16.54 6.24 -1.95
CA ASP A 125 -17.30 5.22 -2.66
C ASP A 125 -16.70 4.96 -4.04
N LYS A 126 -16.05 3.80 -4.19
CA LYS A 126 -15.38 3.39 -5.44
C LYS A 126 -16.37 2.86 -6.51
N THR A 127 -17.65 2.72 -6.19
CA THR A 127 -18.68 2.21 -7.12
C THR A 127 -19.28 3.31 -8.00
N LYS A 128 -19.15 4.58 -7.58
CA LYS A 128 -19.74 5.73 -8.27
C LYS A 128 -19.05 6.04 -9.59
N SER A 129 -19.85 6.47 -10.56
CA SER A 129 -19.36 6.99 -11.83
C SER A 129 -18.79 8.41 -11.68
N ARG A 130 -17.91 8.81 -12.61
CA ARG A 130 -17.33 10.18 -12.65
C ARG A 130 -18.38 11.29 -12.69
N LYS A 131 -19.56 11.01 -13.27
CA LYS A 131 -20.64 11.99 -13.37
C LYS A 131 -21.29 12.19 -12.00
N GLN A 132 -21.58 11.10 -11.29
CA GLN A 132 -22.14 11.14 -9.93
C GLN A 132 -21.19 11.84 -8.95
N THR A 133 -19.89 11.50 -8.98
CA THR A 133 -18.89 12.15 -8.12
C THR A 133 -18.80 13.66 -8.35
N TYR A 134 -18.96 14.10 -9.59
CA TYR A 134 -18.96 15.52 -9.94
C TYR A 134 -20.23 16.24 -9.44
N GLU A 135 -21.39 15.59 -9.54
CA GLU A 135 -22.66 16.13 -9.03
C GLU A 135 -22.60 16.31 -7.50
N GLU A 136 -22.09 15.30 -6.77
CA GLU A 136 -21.86 15.36 -5.33
C GLU A 136 -20.89 16.48 -4.93
N HIS A 137 -19.78 16.63 -5.67
CA HIS A 137 -18.86 17.73 -5.44
C HIS A 137 -19.54 19.10 -5.57
N LYS A 138 -20.39 19.27 -6.60
CA LYS A 138 -21.12 20.51 -6.84
C LYS A 138 -22.15 20.78 -5.73
N GLU A 139 -22.86 19.74 -5.30
CA GLU A 139 -23.84 19.82 -4.23
C GLU A 139 -23.18 20.18 -2.89
N ALA A 140 -22.11 19.48 -2.50
CA ALA A 140 -21.36 19.77 -1.28
C ALA A 140 -20.83 21.21 -1.25
N LYS A 141 -20.29 21.70 -2.38
CA LYS A 141 -19.86 23.09 -2.51
C LYS A 141 -21.00 24.10 -2.32
N LYS A 142 -22.19 23.79 -2.85
CA LYS A 142 -23.37 24.64 -2.68
C LYS A 142 -23.82 24.65 -1.22
N ILE A 143 -23.99 23.48 -0.60
CA ILE A 143 -24.39 23.33 0.81
C ILE A 143 -23.42 24.09 1.72
N LEU A 144 -22.12 23.94 1.50
CA LEU A 144 -21.11 24.61 2.31
C LEU A 144 -21.18 26.13 2.17
N LYS A 145 -21.41 26.63 0.96
CA LYS A 145 -21.56 28.06 0.71
C LYS A 145 -22.83 28.61 1.36
N ASP A 146 -23.97 27.95 1.16
CA ASP A 146 -25.26 28.33 1.75
C ASP A 146 -25.17 28.35 3.29
N TRP A 147 -24.45 27.39 3.88
CA TRP A 147 -24.16 27.36 5.32
C TRP A 147 -23.29 28.53 5.77
N GLY A 148 -22.24 28.87 5.02
CA GLY A 148 -21.38 30.02 5.30
C GLY A 148 -22.12 31.34 5.23
N ASP A 149 -22.97 31.51 4.21
CA ASP A 149 -23.81 32.69 4.02
C ASP A 149 -24.83 32.83 5.17
N ALA A 150 -25.48 31.73 5.59
CA ALA A 150 -26.41 31.72 6.74
C ALA A 150 -25.74 32.09 8.08
N LYS A 151 -24.44 31.82 8.22
CA LYS A 151 -23.64 32.17 9.41
C LYS A 151 -22.95 33.53 9.31
N GLY A 152 -23.09 34.25 8.19
CA GLY A 152 -22.42 35.53 7.95
C GLY A 152 -20.89 35.41 7.78
N ILE A 153 -20.39 34.25 7.35
CA ILE A 153 -18.96 33.99 7.18
C ILE A 153 -18.54 34.39 5.77
N HIS A 154 -17.84 35.51 5.65
CA HIS A 154 -17.28 35.98 4.37
C HIS A 154 -15.83 35.54 4.22
N SER A 155 -15.60 34.35 3.66
CA SER A 155 -14.26 33.82 3.39
C SER A 155 -14.21 33.02 2.08
N SER A 156 -13.01 32.55 1.71
CA SER A 156 -12.86 31.56 0.64
C SER A 156 -13.60 30.27 0.99
N LEU A 157 -13.93 29.46 -0.02
CA LEU A 157 -14.61 28.17 0.21
C LEU A 157 -13.84 27.27 1.18
N TYR A 158 -12.50 27.32 1.14
CA TYR A 158 -11.65 26.61 2.08
C TYR A 158 -11.76 27.17 3.50
N GLY A 159 -11.80 28.50 3.65
CA GLY A 159 -12.03 29.15 4.94
C GLY A 159 -13.39 28.79 5.55
N ILE A 160 -14.44 28.76 4.73
CA ILE A 160 -15.77 28.31 5.17
C ILE A 160 -15.74 26.84 5.59
N ALA A 161 -15.05 25.98 4.82
CA ALA A 161 -14.86 24.56 5.15
C ALA A 161 -14.18 24.35 6.52
N ARG A 162 -13.15 25.15 6.79
CA ARG A 162 -12.39 25.11 8.05
C ARG A 162 -13.25 25.49 9.24
N VAL A 163 -14.00 26.58 9.15
CA VAL A 163 -14.92 27.01 10.22
C VAL A 163 -16.04 25.98 10.42
N ASN A 164 -16.58 25.42 9.33
CA ASN A 164 -17.58 24.35 9.40
C ASN A 164 -17.08 23.13 10.16
N LEU A 165 -15.88 22.64 9.82
CA LEU A 165 -15.26 21.53 10.53
C LEU A 165 -14.98 21.87 11.99
N THR A 166 -14.46 23.07 12.26
CA THR A 166 -14.17 23.51 13.63
C THR A 166 -15.43 23.51 14.50
N GLU A 167 -16.58 23.97 13.97
CA GLU A 167 -17.86 23.87 14.69
C GLU A 167 -18.28 22.42 14.93
N ARG A 168 -18.14 21.54 13.93
CA ARG A 168 -18.49 20.11 14.03
C ARG A 168 -17.59 19.36 15.02
N LEU A 169 -16.31 19.69 15.09
CA LEU A 169 -15.34 19.07 15.98
C LEU A 169 -15.58 19.39 17.45
N LYS A 170 -16.34 20.45 17.78
CA LYS A 170 -16.72 20.76 19.17
C LYS A 170 -17.56 19.64 19.81
N THR A 171 -18.38 18.95 19.02
CA THR A 171 -19.27 17.88 19.50
C THR A 171 -18.85 16.50 19.01
N HIS A 172 -17.97 16.43 18.01
CA HIS A 172 -17.49 15.19 17.43
C HIS A 172 -16.27 14.64 18.19
N ARG A 173 -16.25 13.32 18.41
CA ARG A 173 -15.14 12.60 19.02
C ARG A 173 -14.79 11.38 18.17
N PHE A 174 -13.50 11.21 17.89
CA PHE A 174 -12.95 10.05 17.18
C PHE A 174 -12.51 8.93 18.13
N CYS A 175 -12.06 9.30 19.33
CA CYS A 175 -11.65 8.38 20.38
C CYS A 175 -12.29 8.81 21.71
N GLU A 176 -12.45 7.84 22.61
CA GLU A 176 -12.94 8.05 23.98
C GLU A 176 -12.04 7.31 24.96
N GLU A 177 -11.81 7.92 26.14
CA GLU A 177 -11.07 7.28 27.22
C GLU A 177 -12.00 6.35 27.99
N ILE A 178 -11.67 5.05 27.99
CA ILE A 178 -12.37 4.06 28.80
C ILE A 178 -11.52 3.74 30.03
N ILE A 179 -12.14 3.86 31.21
CA ILE A 179 -11.53 3.50 32.48
C ILE A 179 -11.83 2.02 32.75
N LEU A 180 -10.81 1.17 32.66
CA LEU A 180 -10.86 -0.23 33.08
C LEU A 180 -10.30 -0.36 34.51
N PRO A 181 -10.58 -1.45 35.23
CA PRO A 181 -10.16 -1.62 36.63
C PRO A 181 -8.66 -1.36 36.87
N ASP A 182 -7.80 -1.78 35.94
CA ASP A 182 -6.33 -1.71 36.10
C ASP A 182 -5.65 -0.75 35.11
N LYS A 183 -6.40 -0.11 34.19
CA LYS A 183 -5.81 0.74 33.15
C LYS A 183 -6.81 1.73 32.55
N ARG A 184 -6.30 2.87 32.10
CA ARG A 184 -7.03 3.76 31.19
C ARG A 184 -6.61 3.45 29.76
N ALA A 185 -7.56 3.38 28.85
CA ALA A 185 -7.29 3.10 27.45
C ALA A 185 -8.12 4.04 26.56
N MET A 186 -7.45 4.69 25.61
CA MET A 186 -8.14 5.37 24.52
C MET A 186 -8.65 4.34 23.52
N VAL A 187 -9.96 4.39 23.24
CA VAL A 187 -10.64 3.49 22.32
C VAL A 187 -11.17 4.30 21.16
N TRP A 188 -10.90 3.81 19.95
CA TRP A 188 -11.43 4.37 18.71
C TRP A 188 -12.93 4.08 18.58
N LEU A 189 -13.71 5.11 18.25
CA LEU A 189 -15.19 5.05 18.22
C LEU A 189 -15.77 4.65 16.85
N ASN A 190 -14.95 4.55 15.80
CA ASN A 190 -15.41 4.34 14.41
C ASN A 190 -16.51 5.33 14.01
N ASN A 191 -16.24 6.61 14.27
CA ASN A 191 -17.16 7.71 14.05
C ASN A 191 -16.55 8.65 13.00
N PRO A 192 -16.63 8.31 11.70
CA PRO A 192 -16.04 9.13 10.65
C PRO A 192 -16.79 10.45 10.47
N ILE A 193 -16.07 11.50 10.07
CA ILE A 193 -16.62 12.79 9.69
C ILE A 193 -16.63 12.96 8.17
N GLN A 194 -17.72 13.50 7.62
CA GLN A 194 -17.79 13.84 6.20
C GLN A 194 -16.88 15.04 5.90
N HIS A 195 -16.02 14.92 4.89
CA HIS A 195 -15.16 16.00 4.44
C HIS A 195 -16.02 17.11 3.80
N PRO A 196 -15.96 18.36 4.26
CA PRO A 196 -16.88 19.44 3.85
C PRO A 196 -16.67 19.89 2.40
N LEU A 197 -15.48 19.62 1.84
CA LEU A 197 -15.09 20.06 0.50
C LEU A 197 -14.52 18.88 -0.31
N PRO A 198 -15.33 17.89 -0.69
CA PRO A 198 -14.85 16.69 -1.36
C PRO A 198 -14.09 17.00 -2.67
N PRO A 199 -13.08 16.20 -3.06
CA PRO A 199 -12.43 16.33 -4.38
C PRO A 199 -13.39 16.06 -5.54
N ILE A 200 -13.17 16.78 -6.65
CA ILE A 200 -14.02 16.75 -7.85
C ILE A 200 -14.17 15.35 -8.47
N ASP A 201 -13.15 14.51 -8.36
CA ASP A 201 -13.05 13.20 -8.99
C ASP A 201 -13.46 12.05 -8.05
N LYS A 202 -13.84 12.35 -6.81
CA LYS A 202 -14.15 11.36 -5.78
C LYS A 202 -15.56 11.46 -5.23
N GLY A 203 -16.19 12.62 -5.32
CA GLY A 203 -17.49 12.85 -4.68
C GLY A 203 -17.34 12.77 -3.18
N ASP A 204 -18.38 12.32 -2.48
CA ASP A 204 -18.37 12.29 -1.01
C ASP A 204 -17.21 11.46 -0.43
N VAL A 205 -16.44 12.12 0.44
CA VAL A 205 -15.31 11.54 1.17
C VAL A 205 -15.60 11.60 2.66
N THR A 206 -15.31 10.51 3.36
CA THR A 206 -15.33 10.46 4.83
C THR A 206 -13.93 10.25 5.35
N ILE A 207 -13.63 10.90 6.48
CA ILE A 207 -12.35 10.85 7.15
C ILE A 207 -12.58 10.38 8.57
N ASP A 208 -11.76 9.43 9.00
CA ASP A 208 -11.75 8.95 10.38
C ASP A 208 -10.35 9.10 10.95
N CYS A 209 -10.24 9.40 12.24
CA CYS A 209 -8.96 9.41 12.94
C CYS A 209 -8.90 8.22 13.89
N ARG A 210 -7.96 7.30 13.64
CA ARG A 210 -7.85 6.07 14.45
C ARG A 210 -6.94 6.22 15.66
N THR A 211 -6.31 7.37 15.79
CA THR A 211 -5.37 7.70 16.86
C THR A 211 -5.94 8.83 17.69
N ASP A 212 -5.55 8.88 18.95
CA ASP A 212 -5.94 9.98 19.81
C ASP A 212 -5.42 11.31 19.25
N VAL A 213 -6.34 12.27 19.10
CA VAL A 213 -6.11 13.63 18.60
C VAL A 213 -6.56 14.68 19.61
N SER A 214 -6.82 14.28 20.87
CA SER A 214 -7.22 15.20 21.93
C SER A 214 -6.17 16.27 22.25
N ALA A 215 -4.93 16.07 21.82
CA ALA A 215 -3.83 17.03 21.99
C ALA A 215 -3.95 18.25 21.08
N PHE A 216 -4.75 18.19 20.01
CA PHE A 216 -4.91 19.30 19.06
C PHE A 216 -6.13 20.14 19.36
N GLU A 217 -5.99 21.44 19.14
CA GLU A 217 -7.14 22.33 19.10
C GLU A 217 -8.02 22.00 17.89
N ASN A 218 -9.33 22.23 18.02
CA ASN A 218 -10.30 21.91 16.97
C ASN A 218 -9.98 22.59 15.63
N ASP A 219 -9.36 23.77 15.70
CA ASP A 219 -8.96 24.56 14.54
C ASP A 219 -7.77 23.92 13.78
N GLU A 220 -6.77 23.43 14.52
CA GLU A 220 -5.63 22.69 13.96
C GLU A 220 -6.07 21.34 13.38
N LEU A 221 -6.95 20.64 14.09
CA LEU A 221 -7.50 19.37 13.62
C LEU A 221 -8.35 19.55 12.36
N ALA A 222 -9.09 20.65 12.24
CA ALA A 222 -9.82 20.99 11.01
C ALA A 222 -8.87 21.16 9.82
N ASP A 223 -7.75 21.87 9.99
CA ASP A 223 -6.73 22.03 8.95
C ASP A 223 -6.09 20.67 8.56
N MET A 224 -5.80 19.81 9.54
CA MET A 224 -5.30 18.46 9.27
C MET A 224 -6.29 17.66 8.44
N ILE A 225 -7.57 17.63 8.83
CA ILE A 225 -8.63 16.91 8.13
C ILE A 225 -8.79 17.44 6.69
N LEU A 226 -8.74 18.76 6.48
CA LEU A 226 -8.81 19.35 5.14
C LEU A 226 -7.60 19.02 4.26
N SER A 227 -6.45 18.74 4.88
CA SER A 227 -5.24 18.35 4.16
C SER A 227 -5.24 16.87 3.73
N VAL A 228 -6.09 16.03 4.32
CA VAL A 228 -6.15 14.59 4.02
C VAL A 228 -6.56 14.36 2.57
N ASN A 229 -5.64 13.77 1.79
CA ASN A 229 -5.90 13.39 0.40
C ASN A 229 -4.99 12.22 -0.02
N ASP A 230 -5.26 11.63 -1.19
CA ASP A 230 -4.45 10.55 -1.78
C ASP A 230 -3.71 11.02 -3.05
N HIS A 231 -3.67 12.34 -3.31
CA HIS A 231 -3.23 12.88 -4.59
C HIS A 231 -1.77 12.53 -4.88
N ALA A 232 -0.92 12.48 -3.85
CA ALA A 232 0.47 12.06 -3.97
C ALA A 232 0.58 10.61 -4.50
N THR A 233 -0.11 9.66 -3.85
CA THR A 233 -0.12 8.24 -4.26
C THR A 233 -0.71 8.08 -5.65
N ASN A 234 -1.85 8.72 -5.93
CA ASN A 234 -2.48 8.69 -7.24
C ASN A 234 -1.57 9.25 -8.33
N SER A 235 -0.89 10.36 -8.08
CA SER A 235 0.07 10.96 -9.03
C SER A 235 1.20 9.99 -9.35
N PHE A 236 1.81 9.36 -8.35
CA PHE A 236 2.88 8.38 -8.57
C PHE A 236 2.41 7.14 -9.34
N ILE A 237 1.24 6.59 -9.00
CA ILE A 237 0.65 5.47 -9.75
C ILE A 237 0.35 5.86 -11.21
N GLN A 238 -0.04 7.10 -11.48
CA GLN A 238 -0.20 7.58 -12.85
C GLN A 238 1.14 7.72 -13.59
N GLN A 239 2.23 8.07 -12.91
CA GLN A 239 3.58 8.04 -13.50
C GLN A 239 3.96 6.62 -13.92
N ILE A 240 3.67 5.62 -13.08
CA ILE A 240 3.90 4.21 -13.41
C ILE A 240 3.15 3.83 -14.69
N ARG A 241 1.84 4.08 -14.75
CA ARG A 241 1.00 3.70 -15.90
C ARG A 241 1.43 4.37 -17.20
N ARG A 242 1.83 5.64 -17.14
CA ARG A 242 2.20 6.42 -18.34
C ARG A 242 3.62 6.16 -18.84
N ARG A 243 4.53 5.67 -17.99
CA ARG A 243 5.96 5.51 -18.32
C ARG A 243 6.39 4.06 -18.44
N ILE A 244 5.63 3.12 -17.88
CA ILE A 244 5.91 1.69 -17.94
C ILE A 244 4.76 1.02 -18.66
N SER A 245 4.90 0.82 -19.97
CA SER A 245 3.86 0.24 -20.84
C SER A 245 3.35 -1.11 -20.35
N ILE A 246 4.22 -1.94 -19.77
CA ILE A 246 3.87 -3.26 -19.24
C ILE A 246 2.97 -3.21 -17.99
N LEU A 247 2.87 -2.04 -17.34
CA LEU A 247 2.01 -1.79 -16.17
C LEU A 247 0.87 -0.82 -16.48
N ASP A 248 0.67 -0.51 -17.77
CA ASP A 248 -0.49 0.26 -18.19
C ASP A 248 -1.78 -0.58 -18.05
N ARG A 249 -2.93 0.10 -18.08
CA ARG A 249 -4.22 -0.57 -18.04
C ARG A 249 -4.43 -1.37 -19.32
N SER A 250 -5.04 -2.54 -19.17
CA SER A 250 -5.49 -3.34 -20.30
C SER A 250 -6.35 -2.53 -21.27
N LEU A 251 -6.11 -2.65 -22.56
CA LEU A 251 -6.91 -1.99 -23.59
C LEU A 251 -8.25 -2.70 -23.74
N VAL A 252 -9.33 -1.93 -23.86
CA VAL A 252 -10.64 -2.46 -24.24
C VAL A 252 -10.80 -2.19 -25.74
N THR A 253 -10.81 -3.25 -26.54
CA THR A 253 -10.95 -3.12 -28.00
C THR A 253 -12.40 -2.81 -28.36
N ALA A 254 -12.64 -1.87 -29.28
CA ALA A 254 -13.98 -1.46 -29.72
C ALA A 254 -14.87 -2.60 -30.28
N ARG A 255 -14.27 -3.73 -30.67
CA ARG A 255 -14.97 -4.91 -31.23
C ARG A 255 -14.94 -6.16 -30.34
N GLY A 256 -14.20 -6.16 -29.23
CA GLY A 256 -13.95 -7.35 -28.42
C GLY A 256 -14.64 -7.28 -27.06
N LYS A 257 -15.39 -8.33 -26.71
CA LYS A 257 -15.80 -8.58 -25.32
C LYS A 257 -14.59 -9.05 -24.51
N GLY A 258 -13.72 -8.14 -24.09
CA GLY A 258 -12.57 -8.51 -23.25
C GLY A 258 -11.53 -7.41 -23.02
N LYS A 259 -10.78 -7.56 -21.92
CA LYS A 259 -9.57 -6.78 -21.63
C LYS A 259 -8.39 -7.39 -22.39
N SER A 260 -7.70 -6.58 -23.19
CA SER A 260 -6.50 -6.98 -23.91
C SER A 260 -5.25 -6.62 -23.11
N TYR A 261 -4.40 -7.61 -22.86
CA TYR A 261 -3.15 -7.49 -22.09
C TYR A 261 -1.92 -7.66 -22.99
N ILE A 262 -2.00 -7.22 -24.25
CA ILE A 262 -0.92 -7.41 -25.26
C ILE A 262 0.46 -6.91 -24.82
N TYR A 263 0.51 -5.94 -23.90
CA TYR A 263 1.76 -5.40 -23.35
C TYR A 263 2.12 -5.96 -21.97
N ALA A 264 1.29 -6.83 -21.38
CA ALA A 264 1.61 -7.40 -20.07
C ALA A 264 2.79 -8.37 -20.20
N ASN A 265 3.77 -8.23 -19.31
CA ASN A 265 4.92 -9.10 -19.28
C ASN A 265 4.58 -10.41 -18.54
N PHE A 266 4.98 -11.56 -19.10
CA PHE A 266 4.83 -12.85 -18.45
C PHE A 266 5.80 -13.06 -17.28
N ASN A 267 6.94 -12.34 -17.28
CA ASN A 267 7.93 -12.42 -16.20
C ASN A 267 7.84 -11.19 -15.27
N PRO A 268 7.41 -11.37 -14.00
CA PRO A 268 7.25 -10.27 -13.04
C PRO A 268 8.57 -9.59 -12.66
N LYS A 269 9.73 -10.22 -12.88
CA LYS A 269 11.05 -9.61 -12.59
C LYS A 269 11.28 -8.32 -13.39
N TYR A 270 10.83 -8.29 -14.65
CA TYR A 270 10.97 -7.09 -15.48
C TYR A 270 10.12 -5.92 -14.99
N ALA A 271 8.92 -6.20 -14.45
CA ALA A 271 8.10 -5.17 -13.82
C ALA A 271 8.82 -4.57 -12.61
N GLN A 272 9.44 -5.40 -11.77
CA GLN A 272 10.22 -4.93 -10.62
C GLN A 272 11.42 -4.06 -11.05
N TYR A 273 12.18 -4.47 -12.07
CA TYR A 273 13.31 -3.69 -12.59
C TYR A 273 12.85 -2.34 -13.13
N ALA A 274 11.81 -2.32 -13.98
CA ALA A 274 11.27 -1.10 -14.55
C ALA A 274 10.75 -0.13 -13.47
N ILE A 275 10.02 -0.65 -12.46
CA ILE A 275 9.55 0.14 -11.32
C ILE A 275 10.73 0.72 -10.53
N THR A 276 11.79 -0.06 -10.32
CA THR A 276 12.97 0.38 -9.55
C THR A 276 13.69 1.52 -10.26
N ILE A 277 13.87 1.41 -11.58
CA ILE A 277 14.44 2.49 -12.41
C ILE A 277 13.54 3.74 -12.33
N LEU A 278 12.22 3.57 -12.51
CA LEU A 278 11.29 4.70 -12.46
C LEU A 278 11.27 5.38 -11.09
N ARG A 279 11.29 4.62 -9.98
CA ARG A 279 11.35 5.16 -8.62
C ARG A 279 12.59 6.01 -8.42
N THR A 280 13.73 5.50 -8.87
CA THR A 280 15.02 6.18 -8.74
C THR A 280 15.03 7.47 -9.56
N TYR A 281 14.62 7.40 -10.83
CA TYR A 281 14.49 8.58 -11.69
C TYR A 281 13.49 9.61 -11.15
N TYR A 282 12.30 9.17 -10.74
CA TYR A 282 11.25 10.06 -10.21
C TYR A 282 11.70 10.79 -8.96
N ASN A 283 12.34 10.09 -8.02
CA ASN A 283 12.73 10.67 -6.74
C ASN A 283 13.96 11.57 -6.81
N PHE A 284 14.93 11.25 -7.68
CA PHE A 284 16.25 11.91 -7.66
C PHE A 284 16.54 12.79 -8.89
N CYS A 285 15.91 12.53 -10.03
CA CYS A 285 16.20 13.22 -11.30
C CYS A 285 15.09 14.16 -11.79
N LEU A 286 13.84 13.93 -11.41
CA LEU A 286 12.70 14.65 -11.99
C LEU A 286 12.20 15.77 -11.04
N PRO A 287 12.67 17.02 -11.18
CA PRO A 287 12.15 18.13 -10.41
C PRO A 287 10.75 18.50 -10.88
N TYR A 288 9.90 18.90 -9.95
CA TYR A 288 8.56 19.41 -10.26
C TYR A 288 8.23 20.62 -9.40
N LYS A 289 7.36 21.47 -9.95
CA LYS A 289 6.87 22.67 -9.27
C LYS A 289 5.86 22.27 -8.19
N GLY A 290 6.20 22.54 -6.94
CA GLY A 290 5.31 22.33 -5.79
C GLY A 290 4.36 23.50 -5.56
N SER A 291 3.55 23.39 -4.51
CA SER A 291 2.71 24.49 -4.00
C SER A 291 3.56 25.70 -3.57
N ASP A 292 4.79 25.43 -3.09
CA ASP A 292 5.81 26.42 -2.76
C ASP A 292 6.44 27.11 -3.97
N THR A 293 6.00 26.76 -5.19
CA THR A 293 6.51 27.23 -6.48
C THR A 293 7.97 26.90 -6.78
N LYS A 294 8.66 26.19 -5.88
CA LYS A 294 10.04 25.75 -6.06
C LYS A 294 10.09 24.52 -6.95
N MET A 295 11.11 24.45 -7.80
CA MET A 295 11.42 23.28 -8.63
C MET A 295 12.36 22.36 -7.86
N LEU A 296 11.80 21.35 -7.19
CA LEU A 296 12.55 20.39 -6.36
C LEU A 296 12.12 18.97 -6.71
N THR A 297 13.03 18.02 -6.56
CA THR A 297 12.74 16.59 -6.67
C THR A 297 12.03 16.08 -5.41
N PRO A 298 11.30 14.95 -5.46
CA PRO A 298 10.73 14.34 -4.26
C PRO A 298 11.77 14.11 -3.16
N ALA A 299 12.97 13.61 -3.49
CA ALA A 299 14.02 13.35 -2.51
C ALA A 299 14.53 14.62 -1.82
N GLN A 300 14.63 15.74 -2.55
CA GLN A 300 14.97 17.04 -1.95
C GLN A 300 13.89 17.52 -0.98
N ARG A 301 12.61 17.35 -1.32
CA ARG A 301 11.49 17.81 -0.49
C ARG A 301 11.40 17.11 0.86
N ILE A 302 11.83 15.86 0.93
CA ILE A 302 11.86 15.07 2.17
C ILE A 302 13.23 15.10 2.86
N GLY A 303 14.18 15.90 2.37
CA GLY A 303 15.49 16.10 3.00
C GLY A 303 16.47 14.94 2.86
N LEU A 304 16.30 14.06 1.86
CA LEU A 304 17.26 12.97 1.61
C LEU A 304 18.52 13.43 0.87
N THR A 305 18.45 14.53 0.13
CA THR A 305 19.55 15.08 -0.66
C THR A 305 19.28 16.55 -0.94
N ASP A 306 20.34 17.35 -1.12
CA ASP A 306 20.22 18.73 -1.57
C ASP A 306 20.43 18.89 -3.09
N LYS A 307 20.88 17.82 -3.77
CA LYS A 307 21.23 17.83 -5.20
C LYS A 307 20.14 17.17 -6.06
N VAL A 308 19.92 17.74 -7.25
CA VAL A 308 19.23 17.06 -8.37
C VAL A 308 20.26 16.22 -9.13
N PHE A 309 19.99 14.92 -9.28
CA PHE A 309 20.89 13.98 -9.96
C PHE A 309 20.52 13.85 -11.44
N ASP A 310 21.51 13.62 -12.30
CA ASP A 310 21.26 13.18 -13.68
C ASP A 310 21.24 11.64 -13.76
N LEU A 311 20.63 11.08 -14.82
CA LEU A 311 20.62 9.62 -15.07
C LEU A 311 22.05 9.05 -15.11
N LYS A 312 23.00 9.82 -15.62
CA LYS A 312 24.42 9.44 -15.64
C LYS A 312 24.97 9.24 -14.23
N ASP A 313 24.60 10.10 -13.28
CA ASP A 313 25.07 10.00 -11.88
C ASP A 313 24.63 8.70 -11.20
N ILE A 314 23.54 8.10 -11.70
CA ILE A 314 22.90 6.92 -11.08
C ILE A 314 23.35 5.62 -11.76
N ILE A 315 23.56 5.64 -13.08
CA ILE A 315 23.91 4.44 -13.86
C ILE A 315 25.43 4.20 -13.87
N TYR A 316 26.26 5.24 -13.80
CA TYR A 316 27.73 5.07 -13.93
C TYR A 316 28.45 4.57 -12.67
N MET A 317 27.75 4.39 -11.54
CA MET A 317 28.35 3.89 -10.29
C MET A 317 28.01 2.42 -9.97
N SER A 318 27.49 1.65 -10.94
CA SER A 318 27.27 0.20 -10.80
C SER A 318 28.45 -0.63 -11.27
#